data_AF-A0A178IIW5-F1
#
_entry.id   AF-A0A178IIW5-F1
#
_cell.length_a   1.000
_cell.length_b   1.000
_cell.length_c   1.000
_cell.angle_alpha   90.00
_cell.angle_beta   90.00
_cell.angle_gamma   90.00
#
_symmetry.space_group_name_H-M   'P 1'
#
loop_
_entity.id
_entity.type
_entity.pdbx_description
1 polymer ?
#
loop_
_entity_poly.entity_id
_entity_poly.type
_entity_poly.pdbx_seq_one_letter_code
_entity_poly.pdbx_strand_id
1 'polypeptide(L)'
;MRHFPVMLSRRAFHFLTPALLLAALVAGGCGKPPYDTPVKAESVEQLNVSISFLARQLGAAETQEIHACLDEIRLSLMQLQGAGGPAAINRALCQNVNGLPLKSIVALGYELRIDRLEQEKAALVEDLAYKEKLRTSPGDTASATTLANLKIVGREQLEKINDRIEQSKKRLEAFRQQHNLGGHPAAKPIPDKSNA
;
A
#
# COMPACT_ATOMS: atom_id res chain seq x y z
N MET A 1 -87.94 13.81 -11.52
CA MET A 1 -86.52 13.83 -11.90
C MET A 1 -85.74 14.50 -10.77
N ARG A 2 -84.95 13.73 -10.01
CA ARG A 2 -84.17 14.22 -8.87
C ARG A 2 -82.69 14.09 -9.23
N HIS A 3 -81.98 15.21 -9.34
CA HIS A 3 -80.54 15.25 -9.53
C HIS A 3 -79.84 15.19 -8.16
N PHE A 4 -78.96 14.21 -7.98
CA PHE A 4 -78.02 14.15 -6.87
C PHE A 4 -76.64 14.63 -7.35
N PRO A 5 -76.02 15.63 -6.70
CA PRO A 5 -74.63 15.98 -6.95
C PRO A 5 -73.71 15.07 -6.13
N VAL A 6 -72.83 14.34 -6.81
CA VAL A 6 -71.72 13.60 -6.19
C VAL A 6 -70.58 14.58 -5.93
N MET A 7 -70.41 15.01 -4.69
CA MET A 7 -69.21 15.72 -4.23
C MET A 7 -68.10 14.70 -3.92
N LEU A 8 -67.18 14.51 -4.86
CA LEU A 8 -65.93 13.79 -4.63
C LEU A 8 -64.94 14.70 -3.90
N SER A 9 -64.70 14.38 -2.63
CA SER A 9 -63.72 15.01 -1.74
C SER A 9 -62.29 14.85 -2.29
N ARG A 10 -61.68 15.98 -2.67
CA ARG A 10 -60.35 16.08 -3.31
C ARG A 10 -59.20 16.25 -2.30
N ARG A 11 -59.37 15.84 -1.04
CA ARG A 11 -58.41 16.13 0.05
C ARG A 11 -57.95 14.87 0.78
N ALA A 12 -57.15 14.02 0.13
CA ALA A 12 -56.52 12.89 0.83
C ALA A 12 -55.21 12.35 0.21
N PHE A 13 -54.58 13.05 -0.74
CA PHE A 13 -53.45 12.48 -1.51
C PHE A 13 -52.09 13.18 -1.32
N HIS A 14 -51.88 13.93 -0.23
CA HIS A 14 -50.64 14.70 -0.03
C HIS A 14 -49.85 14.37 1.24
N PHE A 15 -50.23 13.36 2.02
CA PHE A 15 -49.50 12.98 3.25
C PHE A 15 -48.82 11.60 3.20
N LEU A 16 -49.00 10.81 2.13
CA LEU A 16 -48.43 9.45 2.03
C LEU A 16 -47.08 9.38 1.30
N THR A 17 -46.67 10.44 0.60
CA THR A 17 -45.47 10.46 -0.24
C THR A 17 -44.12 10.69 0.48
N PRO A 18 -43.99 11.46 1.59
CA PRO A 18 -42.66 11.72 2.17
C PRO A 18 -42.10 10.55 2.98
N ALA A 19 -42.95 9.65 3.50
CA ALA A 19 -42.50 8.51 4.30
C ALA A 19 -41.79 7.43 3.46
N LEU A 20 -42.16 7.27 2.18
CA LEU A 20 -41.60 6.26 1.29
C LEU A 20 -40.23 6.67 0.71
N LEU A 21 -39.98 7.97 0.58
CA LEU A 21 -38.68 8.54 0.18
C LEU A 21 -37.62 8.45 1.29
N LEU A 22 -38.03 8.56 2.56
CA LEU A 22 -37.10 8.42 3.70
C LEU A 22 -36.63 6.97 3.90
N ALA A 23 -37.49 5.98 3.65
CA ALA A 23 -37.14 4.56 3.76
C ALA A 23 -36.16 4.10 2.66
N ALA A 24 -36.22 4.69 1.46
CA ALA A 24 -35.31 4.38 0.36
C ALA A 24 -33.88 4.92 0.59
N LEU A 25 -33.70 5.95 1.42
CA LEU A 25 -32.39 6.55 1.68
C LEU A 25 -31.53 5.74 2.67
N VAL A 26 -32.16 4.98 3.58
CA VAL A 26 -31.46 4.18 4.60
C VAL A 26 -30.91 2.87 4.03
N ALA A 27 -31.52 2.33 2.97
CA ALA A 27 -31.11 1.06 2.36
C ALA A 27 -29.85 1.16 1.47
N GLY A 28 -29.39 2.37 1.12
CA GLY A 28 -28.25 2.57 0.22
C GLY A 28 -26.87 2.55 0.87
N GLY A 29 -26.77 2.46 2.20
CA GLY A 29 -25.55 2.83 2.95
C GLY A 29 -24.69 1.70 3.52
N CYS A 30 -25.03 0.42 3.28
CA CYS A 30 -24.28 -0.71 3.87
C CYS A 30 -23.28 -1.33 2.87
N GLY A 31 -22.42 -0.49 2.28
CA GLY A 31 -21.24 -0.97 1.55
C GLY A 31 -20.17 -1.45 2.53
N LYS A 32 -19.50 -2.56 2.23
CA LYS A 32 -18.28 -2.94 2.97
C LYS A 32 -17.23 -1.85 2.79
N PRO A 33 -16.42 -1.52 3.82
CA PRO A 33 -15.32 -0.58 3.68
C PRO A 33 -14.41 -0.98 2.51
N PRO A 34 -13.92 -0.03 1.69
CA PRO A 34 -13.12 -0.35 0.50
C PRO A 34 -11.88 -1.18 0.85
N TYR A 35 -11.26 -0.91 2.01
CA TYR A 35 -10.09 -1.63 2.51
C TYR A 35 -10.33 -3.10 2.89
N ASP A 36 -11.58 -3.49 3.17
CA ASP A 36 -11.97 -4.88 3.47
C ASP A 36 -12.34 -5.65 2.20
N THR A 37 -12.39 -4.98 1.04
CA THR A 37 -12.74 -5.62 -0.21
C THR A 37 -11.56 -6.45 -0.73
N PRO A 38 -11.76 -7.75 -1.03
CA PRO A 38 -10.71 -8.59 -1.59
C PRO A 38 -10.37 -8.14 -3.02
N VAL A 39 -9.08 -8.10 -3.32
CA VAL A 39 -8.58 -7.76 -4.65
C VAL A 39 -8.67 -8.98 -5.57
N LYS A 40 -9.24 -8.77 -6.76
CA LYS A 40 -9.25 -9.79 -7.83
C LYS A 40 -8.02 -9.59 -8.69
N ALA A 41 -7.12 -10.58 -8.71
CA ALA A 41 -5.84 -10.51 -9.40
C ALA A 41 -5.46 -11.86 -10.01
N GLU A 42 -6.36 -12.50 -10.77
CA GLU A 42 -6.00 -13.71 -11.54
C GLU A 42 -5.06 -13.36 -12.71
N SER A 43 -5.12 -12.10 -13.16
CA SER A 43 -4.22 -11.51 -14.16
C SER A 43 -3.90 -10.05 -13.80
N VAL A 44 -2.93 -9.46 -14.50
CA VAL A 44 -2.54 -8.05 -14.31
C VAL A 44 -3.68 -7.11 -14.70
N GLU A 45 -4.42 -7.46 -15.74
CA GLU A 45 -5.58 -6.70 -16.20
C GLU A 45 -6.67 -6.70 -15.13
N GLN A 46 -6.97 -7.86 -14.53
CA GLN A 46 -7.93 -7.95 -13.44
C GLN A 46 -7.47 -7.15 -12.21
N LEU A 47 -6.19 -7.22 -11.86
CA LEU A 47 -5.62 -6.42 -10.76
C LEU A 47 -5.83 -4.92 -11.03
N ASN A 48 -5.47 -4.44 -12.22
CA ASN A 48 -5.63 -3.04 -12.60
C ASN A 48 -7.10 -2.59 -12.56
N VAL A 49 -8.03 -3.44 -13.03
CA VAL A 49 -9.47 -3.17 -12.96
C VAL A 49 -9.94 -3.12 -11.49
N SER A 50 -9.48 -4.05 -10.65
CA SER A 50 -9.83 -4.11 -9.23
C SER A 50 -9.35 -2.87 -8.48
N ILE A 51 -8.09 -2.45 -8.69
CA ILE A 51 -7.54 -1.24 -8.08
C ILE A 51 -8.26 0.02 -8.61
N SER A 52 -8.51 0.10 -9.91
CA SER A 52 -9.23 1.24 -10.51
C SER A 52 -10.66 1.38 -9.96
N PHE A 53 -11.33 0.26 -9.68
CA PHE A 53 -12.65 0.26 -9.06
C PHE A 53 -12.61 0.76 -7.62
N LEU A 54 -11.62 0.29 -6.83
CA LEU A 54 -11.44 0.72 -5.44
C LEU A 54 -11.01 2.19 -5.35
N ALA A 55 -10.18 2.66 -6.27
CA ALA A 55 -9.71 4.04 -6.33
C ALA A 55 -10.85 5.06 -6.51
N ARG A 56 -12.00 4.67 -7.07
CA ARG A 56 -13.19 5.55 -7.14
C ARG A 56 -13.84 5.82 -5.79
N GLN A 57 -13.56 4.96 -4.80
CA GLN A 57 -14.08 5.07 -3.44
C GLN A 57 -13.04 5.64 -2.48
N LEU A 58 -11.81 5.81 -2.94
CA LEU A 58 -10.66 6.26 -2.14
C LEU A 58 -10.21 7.64 -2.60
N GLY A 59 -9.53 8.36 -1.71
CA GLY A 59 -8.87 9.61 -2.05
C GLY A 59 -7.65 9.40 -2.96
N ALA A 60 -7.17 10.49 -3.57
CA ALA A 60 -5.96 10.48 -4.39
C ALA A 60 -4.72 10.02 -3.60
N ALA A 61 -4.58 10.46 -2.34
CA ALA A 61 -3.47 10.09 -1.48
C ALA A 61 -3.44 8.59 -1.16
N GLU A 62 -4.60 8.00 -0.85
CA GLU A 62 -4.74 6.56 -0.57
C GLU A 62 -4.46 5.73 -1.82
N THR A 63 -4.94 6.18 -2.98
CA THR A 63 -4.67 5.53 -4.27
C THR A 63 -3.16 5.53 -4.57
N GLN A 64 -2.48 6.65 -4.34
CA GLN A 64 -1.03 6.73 -4.50
C GLN A 64 -0.29 5.80 -3.52
N GLU A 65 -0.74 5.72 -2.27
CA GLU A 65 -0.19 4.81 -1.26
C GLU A 65 -0.32 3.35 -1.68
N ILE A 66 -1.48 2.94 -2.22
CA ILE A 66 -1.71 1.60 -2.73
C ILE A 66 -0.76 1.27 -3.88
N HIS A 67 -0.61 2.17 -4.86
CA HIS A 67 0.32 1.95 -5.97
C HIS A 67 1.77 1.83 -5.47
N ALA A 68 2.18 2.70 -4.56
CA ALA A 68 3.52 2.64 -3.97
C ALA A 68 3.77 1.33 -3.20
N CYS A 69 2.74 0.76 -2.56
CA CYS A 69 2.83 -0.55 -1.89
C CYS A 69 2.90 -1.70 -2.89
N LEU A 70 2.12 -1.67 -3.98
CA LEU A 70 2.17 -2.67 -5.05
C LEU A 70 3.53 -2.67 -5.76
N ASP A 71 4.10 -1.49 -5.99
CA ASP A 71 5.45 -1.35 -6.57
C ASP A 71 6.51 -1.93 -5.64
N GLU A 72 6.37 -1.76 -4.32
CA GLU A 72 7.29 -2.38 -3.36
C GLU A 72 7.21 -3.91 -3.37
N ILE A 73 5.98 -4.47 -3.42
CA ILE A 73 5.79 -5.93 -3.55
C ILE A 73 6.43 -6.42 -4.84
N ARG A 74 6.26 -5.68 -5.95
CA ARG A 74 6.90 -6.00 -7.23
C ARG A 74 8.43 -5.98 -7.13
N LEU A 75 9.01 -4.96 -6.49
CA LEU A 75 10.46 -4.85 -6.28
C LEU A 75 11.00 -6.02 -5.44
N SER A 76 10.30 -6.40 -4.37
CA SER A 76 10.69 -7.56 -3.55
C SER A 76 10.65 -8.86 -4.38
N LEU A 77 9.63 -9.06 -5.20
CA LEU A 77 9.55 -10.23 -6.09
C LEU A 77 10.66 -10.24 -7.15
N MET A 78 11.07 -9.08 -7.66
CA MET A 78 12.23 -8.97 -8.56
C MET A 78 13.53 -9.41 -7.89
N GLN A 79 13.72 -9.04 -6.62
CA GLN A 79 14.90 -9.46 -5.85
C GLN A 79 14.89 -10.97 -5.57
N LEU A 80 13.72 -11.55 -5.26
CA LEU A 80 13.59 -12.97 -4.92
C LEU A 80 13.62 -13.92 -6.12
N GLN A 81 13.02 -13.52 -7.26
CA GLN A 81 12.92 -14.40 -8.43
C GLN A 81 14.12 -14.32 -9.38
N GLY A 82 15.01 -13.34 -9.22
CA GLY A 82 16.16 -13.13 -10.09
C GLY A 82 15.76 -12.70 -11.50
N ALA A 83 16.47 -13.18 -12.53
CA ALA A 83 16.30 -12.81 -13.94
C ALA A 83 14.98 -13.29 -14.60
N GLY A 84 13.95 -13.62 -13.81
CA GLY A 84 12.61 -13.85 -14.33
C GLY A 84 12.11 -12.59 -15.03
N GLY A 85 11.80 -12.69 -16.33
CA GLY A 85 11.32 -11.53 -17.09
C GLY A 85 10.04 -10.91 -16.52
N PRO A 86 9.63 -9.72 -16.99
CA PRO A 86 8.51 -8.95 -16.43
C PRO A 86 7.19 -9.73 -16.28
N ALA A 87 6.93 -10.69 -17.18
CA ALA A 87 5.74 -11.54 -17.13
C ALA A 87 5.73 -12.51 -15.94
N ALA A 88 6.89 -13.05 -15.54
CA ALA A 88 7.01 -13.94 -14.39
C ALA A 88 6.77 -13.17 -13.08
N ILE A 89 7.36 -11.98 -12.96
CA ILE A 89 7.16 -11.07 -11.81
C ILE A 89 5.68 -10.67 -11.70
N ASN A 90 5.05 -10.31 -12.82
CA ASN A 90 3.62 -9.98 -12.87
C ASN A 90 2.72 -11.13 -12.39
N ARG A 91 3.02 -12.35 -12.84
CA ARG A 91 2.30 -13.55 -12.41
C ARG A 91 2.48 -13.80 -10.92
N ALA A 92 3.70 -13.67 -10.43
CA ALA A 92 4.01 -13.83 -9.01
C ALA A 92 3.28 -12.77 -8.16
N LEU A 93 3.26 -11.50 -8.60
CA LEU A 93 2.52 -10.43 -7.95
C LEU A 93 1.05 -10.78 -7.83
N CYS A 94 0.42 -11.15 -8.95
CA CYS A 94 -0.97 -11.57 -9.03
C CYS A 94 -1.26 -12.72 -8.04
N GLN A 95 -0.42 -13.76 -8.02
CA GLN A 95 -0.54 -14.89 -7.10
C GLN A 95 -0.43 -14.50 -5.62
N ASN A 96 0.41 -13.52 -5.28
CA ASN A 96 0.60 -13.08 -3.90
C ASN A 96 -0.56 -12.20 -3.40
N VAL A 97 -1.20 -11.42 -4.27
CA VAL A 97 -2.23 -10.45 -3.85
C VAL A 97 -3.66 -10.90 -4.13
N ASN A 98 -3.87 -11.90 -4.98
CA ASN A 98 -5.21 -12.37 -5.34
C ASN A 98 -5.98 -12.88 -4.11
N GLY A 99 -7.18 -12.35 -3.92
CA GLY A 99 -8.06 -12.69 -2.80
C GLY A 99 -7.70 -12.03 -1.47
N LEU A 100 -6.55 -11.34 -1.37
CA LEU A 100 -6.22 -10.57 -0.17
C LEU A 100 -7.07 -9.31 -0.09
N PRO A 101 -7.51 -8.91 1.11
CA PRO A 101 -8.15 -7.61 1.29
C PRO A 101 -7.12 -6.50 1.06
N LEU A 102 -7.57 -5.37 0.53
CA LEU A 102 -6.70 -4.25 0.18
C LEU A 102 -5.83 -3.77 1.36
N LYS A 103 -6.38 -3.78 2.59
CA LYS A 103 -5.60 -3.46 3.81
C LYS A 103 -4.39 -4.36 4.02
N SER A 104 -4.50 -5.66 3.71
CA SER A 104 -3.38 -6.59 3.87
C SER A 104 -2.30 -6.35 2.81
N ILE A 105 -2.69 -5.92 1.61
CA ILE A 105 -1.75 -5.56 0.54
C ILE A 105 -0.95 -4.30 0.91
N VAL A 106 -1.62 -3.28 1.43
CA VAL A 106 -0.96 -2.04 1.89
C VAL A 106 -0.01 -2.34 3.06
N ALA A 107 -0.45 -3.12 4.05
CA ALA A 107 0.41 -3.54 5.16
C ALA A 107 1.66 -4.30 4.68
N LEU A 108 1.48 -5.28 3.78
CA LEU A 108 2.57 -6.03 3.18
C LEU A 108 3.56 -5.13 2.43
N GLY A 109 3.07 -4.15 1.65
CA GLY A 109 3.94 -3.20 0.95
C GLY A 109 4.81 -2.37 1.91
N TYR A 110 4.26 -1.95 3.05
CA TYR A 110 5.05 -1.26 4.08
C TYR A 110 6.08 -2.17 4.76
N GLU A 111 5.71 -3.41 5.09
CA GLU A 111 6.62 -4.40 5.67
C GLU A 111 7.81 -4.64 4.74
N LEU A 112 7.56 -4.92 3.45
CA LEU A 112 8.61 -5.11 2.46
C LEU A 112 9.49 -3.87 2.26
N ARG A 113 8.90 -2.66 2.34
CA ARG A 113 9.67 -1.41 2.26
C ARG A 113 10.62 -1.27 3.44
N ILE A 114 10.15 -1.57 4.65
CA ILE A 114 10.97 -1.52 5.87
C ILE A 114 12.12 -2.50 5.73
N ASP A 115 11.84 -3.75 5.35
CA ASP A 115 12.86 -4.78 5.20
C ASP A 115 13.92 -4.38 4.15
N ARG A 116 13.50 -3.87 2.99
CA ARG A 116 14.43 -3.39 1.95
C ARG A 116 15.30 -2.24 2.45
N LEU A 117 14.73 -1.28 3.19
CA LEU A 117 15.47 -0.16 3.74
C LEU A 117 16.44 -0.59 4.85
N GLU A 118 16.07 -1.59 5.65
CA GLU A 118 16.97 -2.17 6.67
C GLU A 118 18.16 -2.90 6.04
N GLN A 119 17.96 -3.59 4.92
CA GLN A 119 19.05 -4.18 4.11
C GLN A 119 19.95 -3.10 3.49
N GLU A 120 19.36 -2.04 2.92
CA GLU A 120 20.10 -0.89 2.36
C GLU A 120 20.94 -0.20 3.44
N LYS A 121 20.37 -0.03 4.64
CA LYS A 121 21.07 0.47 5.83
C LYS A 121 22.26 -0.41 6.21
N ALA A 122 22.06 -1.73 6.28
CA ALA A 122 23.12 -2.66 6.66
C ALA A 122 24.31 -2.58 5.69
N ALA A 123 24.04 -2.60 4.38
CA ALA A 123 25.07 -2.47 3.35
C ALA A 123 25.85 -1.14 3.45
N LEU A 124 25.15 -0.02 3.70
CA LEU A 124 25.78 1.30 3.84
C LEU A 124 26.63 1.41 5.11
N VAL A 125 26.20 0.77 6.21
CA VAL A 125 26.99 0.71 7.45
C VAL A 125 28.29 -0.06 7.24
N GLU A 126 28.26 -1.19 6.53
CA GLU A 126 29.45 -1.96 6.19
C GLU A 126 30.42 -1.17 5.30
N ASP A 127 29.91 -0.50 4.27
CA ASP A 127 30.69 0.34 3.38
C ASP A 127 31.33 1.54 4.10
N LEU A 128 30.62 2.20 5.02
CA LEU A 128 31.20 3.23 5.88
C LEU A 128 32.28 2.66 6.80
N ALA A 129 32.06 1.50 7.41
CA ALA A 129 33.05 0.85 8.26
C ALA A 129 34.32 0.49 7.48
N TYR A 130 34.19 0.10 6.21
CA TYR A 130 35.32 -0.09 5.30
C TYR A 130 36.06 1.23 5.03
N LYS A 131 35.34 2.30 4.68
CA LYS A 131 35.93 3.64 4.42
C LYS A 131 36.62 4.24 5.65
N GLU A 132 36.16 3.93 6.87
CA GLU A 132 36.85 4.36 8.09
C GLU A 132 38.23 3.72 8.28
N LYS A 133 38.45 2.54 7.72
CA LYS A 133 39.73 1.83 7.77
C LYS A 133 40.71 2.32 6.69
N LEU A 134 40.23 2.97 5.64
CA LEU A 134 41.09 3.49 4.57
C LEU A 134 42.03 4.59 5.08
N ARG A 135 43.25 4.59 4.56
CA ARG A 135 44.29 5.59 4.82
C ARG A 135 44.85 6.04 3.48
N THR A 136 45.11 7.33 3.34
CA THR A 136 45.77 7.90 2.16
C THR A 136 47.27 8.01 2.39
N SER A 137 48.04 8.08 1.30
CA SER A 137 49.48 8.27 1.38
C SER A 137 49.82 9.61 2.06
N PRO A 138 50.95 9.69 2.80
CA PRO A 138 51.40 10.95 3.37
C PRO A 138 51.56 12.04 2.28
N GLY A 139 50.98 13.21 2.50
CA GLY A 139 51.02 14.34 1.55
C GLY A 139 49.95 14.34 0.45
N ASP A 140 49.18 13.26 0.30
CA ASP A 140 48.06 13.21 -0.66
C ASP A 140 46.79 13.85 -0.08
N THR A 141 46.75 15.18 -0.13
CA THR A 141 45.63 15.98 0.37
C THR A 141 44.36 15.81 -0.45
N ALA A 142 44.48 15.61 -1.76
CA ALA A 142 43.33 15.42 -2.65
C ALA A 142 42.55 14.15 -2.29
N SER A 143 43.23 13.02 -2.19
CA SER A 143 42.59 11.76 -1.79
C SER A 143 42.03 11.84 -0.36
N ALA A 144 42.72 12.54 0.55
CA ALA A 144 42.25 12.70 1.93
C ALA A 144 40.93 13.48 1.99
N THR A 145 40.82 14.57 1.23
CA THR A 145 39.58 15.35 1.10
C THR A 145 38.46 14.54 0.45
N THR A 146 38.75 13.81 -0.62
CA THR A 146 37.76 12.94 -1.27
C THR A 146 37.24 11.87 -0.30
N LEU A 147 38.13 11.19 0.44
CA LEU A 147 37.73 10.18 1.41
C LEU A 147 36.89 10.79 2.55
N ALA A 148 37.26 11.98 3.04
CA ALA A 148 36.46 12.69 4.05
C ALA A 148 35.05 13.02 3.52
N ASN A 149 34.95 13.52 2.29
CA ASN A 149 33.66 13.83 1.66
C ASN A 149 32.79 12.58 1.48
N LEU A 150 33.39 11.46 1.04
CA LEU A 150 32.66 10.19 0.90
C LEU A 150 32.08 9.71 2.24
N LYS A 151 32.81 9.90 3.35
CA LYS A 151 32.31 9.58 4.69
C LYS A 151 31.15 10.48 5.11
N ILE A 152 31.23 11.79 4.83
CA ILE A 152 30.15 12.75 5.12
C ILE A 152 28.88 12.35 4.36
N VAL A 153 28.99 12.18 3.03
CA VAL A 153 27.86 11.79 2.19
C VAL A 153 27.24 10.47 2.64
N GLY A 154 28.07 9.47 2.99
CA GLY A 154 27.56 8.19 3.49
C GLY A 154 26.81 8.32 4.82
N ARG A 155 27.26 9.18 5.75
CA ARG A 155 26.54 9.44 7.01
C ARG A 155 25.22 10.16 6.78
N GLU A 156 25.18 11.14 5.89
CA GLU A 156 23.93 11.82 5.51
C GLU A 156 22.93 10.85 4.84
N GLN A 157 23.41 9.94 4.00
CA GLN A 157 22.57 8.90 3.40
C GLN A 157 22.02 7.94 4.47
N LEU A 158 22.85 7.56 5.45
CA LEU A 158 22.44 6.69 6.55
C LEU A 158 21.35 7.34 7.41
N GLU A 159 21.46 8.63 7.70
CA GLU A 159 20.43 9.41 8.40
C GLU A 159 19.12 9.40 7.60
N LYS A 160 19.16 9.71 6.31
CA LYS A 160 17.97 9.67 5.43
C LYS A 160 17.31 8.30 5.38
N ILE A 161 18.09 7.22 5.37
CA ILE A 161 17.53 5.85 5.41
C ILE A 161 16.85 5.58 6.75
N ASN A 162 17.45 5.98 7.87
CA ASN A 162 16.84 5.83 9.19
C ASN A 162 15.50 6.57 9.28
N ASP A 163 15.45 7.82 8.80
CA ASP A 163 14.21 8.62 8.78
C ASP A 163 13.12 7.93 7.95
N ARG A 164 13.48 7.38 6.77
CA ARG A 164 12.53 6.65 5.91
C ARG A 164 12.01 5.36 6.57
N ILE A 165 12.87 4.64 7.29
CA ILE A 165 12.47 3.45 8.07
C ILE A 165 11.47 3.86 9.16
N GLU A 166 11.80 4.90 9.94
CA GLU A 166 10.94 5.35 11.03
C GLU A 166 9.59 5.87 10.51
N GLN A 167 9.58 6.66 9.44
CA GLN A 167 8.35 7.13 8.79
C GLN A 167 7.49 5.96 8.30
N SER A 168 8.11 4.95 7.68
CA SER A 168 7.39 3.76 7.20
C SER A 168 6.79 2.95 8.35
N LYS A 169 7.54 2.77 9.46
CA LYS A 169 7.06 2.09 10.68
C LYS A 169 5.88 2.84 11.31
N LYS A 170 6.01 4.15 11.52
CA LYS A 170 4.93 4.99 12.06
C LYS A 170 3.67 4.94 11.18
N ARG A 171 3.83 5.01 9.86
CA ARG A 171 2.68 4.95 8.94
C ARG A 171 2.01 3.57 8.95
N LEU A 172 2.78 2.48 8.97
CA LEU A 172 2.26 1.12 9.10
C LEU A 172 1.49 0.92 10.41
N GLU A 173 2.01 1.41 11.53
CA GLU A 173 1.32 1.33 12.83
C GLU A 173 0.00 2.11 12.83
N ALA A 174 0.03 3.36 12.34
CA ALA A 174 -1.18 4.17 12.19
C ALA A 174 -2.21 3.49 11.27
N PHE A 175 -1.75 2.90 10.17
CA PHE A 175 -2.60 2.16 9.24
C PHE A 175 -3.22 0.91 9.90
N ARG A 176 -2.44 0.14 10.67
CA ARG A 176 -2.93 -1.02 11.42
C ARG A 176 -4.01 -0.65 12.44
N GLN A 177 -3.81 0.47 13.15
CA GLN A 177 -4.80 1.01 14.09
C GLN A 177 -6.08 1.45 13.35
N GLN A 178 -5.95 2.19 12.25
CA GLN A 178 -7.08 2.69 11.45
C GLN A 178 -7.95 1.56 10.89
N HIS A 179 -7.35 0.43 10.50
CA HIS A 179 -8.05 -0.66 9.82
C HIS A 179 -8.27 -1.92 10.68
N ASN A 180 -8.08 -1.81 12.00
CA ASN A 180 -8.23 -2.90 12.97
C ASN A 180 -7.52 -4.19 12.51
N LEU A 181 -6.29 -4.05 11.99
CA LEU A 181 -5.43 -5.19 11.64
C LEU A 181 -4.89 -5.80 12.94
N GLY A 182 -5.76 -6.45 13.71
CA GLY A 182 -5.40 -7.15 14.93
C GLY A 182 -4.46 -8.32 14.61
N GLY A 183 -3.19 -8.20 15.00
CA GLY A 183 -2.19 -9.27 14.99
C GLY A 183 -2.22 -10.16 13.75
N HIS A 184 -2.48 -9.60 12.56
CA HIS A 184 -2.63 -10.38 11.35
C HIS A 184 -1.40 -11.28 11.24
N PRO A 185 -1.57 -12.61 11.06
CA PRO A 185 -0.43 -13.51 10.98
C PRO A 185 0.48 -12.95 9.89
N ALA A 186 1.75 -12.70 10.25
CA ALA A 186 2.76 -12.20 9.33
C ALA A 186 2.55 -12.92 7.99
N ALA A 187 2.49 -12.15 6.90
CA ALA A 187 2.28 -12.71 5.57
C ALA A 187 3.16 -13.95 5.43
N LYS A 188 2.58 -15.06 4.96
CA LYS A 188 3.32 -16.33 4.85
C LYS A 188 4.68 -15.99 4.21
N PRO A 189 5.80 -16.30 4.87
CA PRO A 189 7.10 -15.89 4.38
C PRO A 189 7.21 -16.35 2.94
N ILE A 190 7.54 -15.42 2.04
CA ILE A 190 7.71 -15.75 0.63
C ILE A 190 8.75 -16.87 0.62
N PRO A 191 8.42 -18.06 0.06
CA PRO A 191 9.26 -19.24 0.22
C PRO A 191 10.67 -18.94 -0.27
N ASP A 192 11.63 -19.03 0.63
CA ASP A 192 13.05 -18.85 0.32
C ASP A 192 13.47 -19.99 -0.62
N LYS A 193 13.94 -19.64 -1.81
CA LYS A 193 14.43 -20.59 -2.80
C LYS A 193 15.78 -21.20 -2.43
N SER A 194 16.40 -20.81 -1.30
CA SER A 194 17.64 -21.43 -0.81
C SER A 194 17.51 -22.94 -0.51
N ASN A 195 16.29 -23.49 -0.48
CA ASN A 195 16.00 -24.90 -0.24
C ASN A 195 15.43 -25.68 -1.46
N ALA A 196 15.55 -25.17 -2.68
CA ALA A 196 15.07 -25.83 -3.91
C ALA A 196 16.20 -26.18 -4.89
#